data_AF-A0A7X5Q2U6-F1
#
_entry.id   AF-A0A7X5Q2U6-F1
#
_cell.length_a   1.000
_cell.length_b   1.000
_cell.length_c   1.000
_cell.angle_alpha   90.00
_cell.angle_beta   90.00
_cell.angle_gamma   90.00
#
_symmetry.space_group_name_H-M   'P 1'
#
loop_
_entity.id
_entity.type
_entity.pdbx_description
1 polymer ?
#
loop_
_entity_poly.entity_id
_entity_poly.type
_entity_poly.pdbx_seq_one_letter_code
_entity_poly.pdbx_strand_id
1 'polypeptide(L)'
;MNKDDTGENIRLTNEAENSLPLHQSRNTLIYCLHTLLDQFELHLDGIIKKYKIMTITLLLATVAAIGYSFSVELKALQINKLLLSSLICFFGIIGITSIWYVDINVYHKFWGAFFIESVKMEKKFHFLIDIGDVSESLDSVRARIYGNGNFYIFLNIILLVTLGIVLSFFSELNLFKVVIFIILGILCVVTIVVMRRFCKKILNQLDELRG
;
A
#
# COMPACT_ATOMS: atom_id res chain seq x y z
N MET A 1 -67.70 -37.06 2.20
CA MET A 1 -67.81 -37.05 0.73
C MET A 1 -68.35 -35.69 0.33
N ASN A 2 -67.46 -34.72 0.15
CA ASN A 2 -67.75 -33.47 -0.57
C ASN A 2 -66.43 -33.05 -1.22
N LYS A 3 -66.43 -33.08 -2.56
CA LYS A 3 -65.36 -32.59 -3.42
C LYS A 3 -65.60 -31.09 -3.55
N ASP A 4 -64.66 -30.29 -3.09
CA ASP A 4 -64.52 -28.91 -3.58
C ASP A 4 -63.10 -28.75 -4.10
N ASP A 5 -62.99 -28.94 -5.41
CA ASP A 5 -61.90 -28.52 -6.27
C ASP A 5 -61.95 -26.99 -6.40
N THR A 6 -61.19 -26.27 -5.58
CA THR A 6 -60.73 -24.92 -5.95
C THR A 6 -59.33 -25.04 -6.53
N GLY A 7 -59.30 -25.54 -7.77
CA GLY A 7 -58.20 -25.33 -8.70
C GLY A 7 -58.09 -23.85 -9.03
N GLU A 8 -57.57 -23.07 -8.09
CA GLU A 8 -57.10 -21.73 -8.34
C GLU A 8 -55.84 -21.87 -9.18
N ASN A 9 -56.05 -21.73 -10.50
CA ASN A 9 -55.00 -21.63 -11.50
C ASN A 9 -53.99 -20.58 -11.03
N ILE A 10 -52.88 -21.06 -10.48
CA ILE A 10 -51.62 -20.35 -10.41
C ILE A 10 -51.11 -20.22 -11.86
N ARG A 11 -51.83 -19.44 -12.67
CA ARG A 11 -51.25 -18.67 -13.77
C ARG A 11 -50.47 -17.54 -13.11
N LEU A 12 -49.35 -17.90 -12.48
CA LEU A 12 -48.24 -16.98 -12.30
C LEU A 12 -47.73 -16.67 -13.71
N THR A 13 -48.41 -15.72 -14.34
CA THR A 13 -47.80 -14.59 -15.06
C THR A 13 -46.37 -14.83 -15.55
N ASN A 14 -46.22 -15.67 -16.58
CA ASN A 14 -45.06 -15.62 -17.48
C ASN A 14 -44.99 -14.30 -18.29
N GLU A 15 -45.95 -13.38 -18.10
CA GLU A 15 -45.97 -12.04 -18.70
C GLU A 15 -45.22 -10.98 -17.88
N ALA A 16 -44.93 -11.24 -16.60
CA ALA A 16 -44.14 -10.31 -15.78
C ALA A 16 -42.62 -10.43 -16.03
N GLU A 17 -42.16 -11.53 -16.61
CA GLU A 17 -40.73 -11.75 -16.91
C GLU A 17 -40.30 -11.14 -18.25
N ASN A 18 -41.26 -10.77 -19.11
CA ASN A 18 -41.00 -10.20 -20.45
C ASN A 18 -41.22 -8.68 -20.57
N SER A 19 -41.59 -7.99 -19.49
CA SER A 19 -41.94 -6.55 -19.54
C SER A 19 -40.96 -5.62 -18.82
N LEU A 20 -39.90 -6.15 -18.18
CA LEU A 20 -38.73 -5.33 -17.88
C LEU A 20 -37.90 -5.24 -19.16
N PRO A 21 -37.75 -4.03 -19.76
CA PRO A 21 -36.94 -3.89 -20.95
C PRO A 21 -35.55 -4.41 -20.61
N LEU A 22 -35.13 -5.50 -21.27
CA LEU A 22 -33.83 -6.17 -21.08
C LEU A 22 -32.66 -5.16 -21.03
N HIS A 23 -32.83 -4.05 -21.73
CA HIS A 23 -31.90 -2.93 -21.80
C HIS A 23 -31.75 -2.13 -20.49
N GLN A 24 -32.83 -1.96 -19.72
CA GLN A 24 -32.80 -1.27 -18.42
C GLN A 24 -32.10 -2.15 -17.38
N SER A 25 -32.34 -3.47 -17.40
CA SER A 25 -31.63 -4.44 -16.55
C SER A 25 -30.10 -4.39 -16.77
N ARG A 26 -29.66 -4.32 -18.03
CA ARG A 26 -28.23 -4.25 -18.37
C ARG A 26 -27.54 -2.97 -17.88
N ASN A 27 -28.19 -1.82 -18.04
CA ASN A 27 -27.63 -0.54 -17.59
C ASN A 27 -27.56 -0.49 -16.05
N THR A 28 -28.57 -1.03 -15.35
CA THR A 28 -28.56 -1.15 -13.89
C THR A 28 -27.43 -2.06 -13.42
N LEU A 29 -27.16 -3.18 -14.12
CA LEU A 29 -26.05 -4.06 -13.79
C LEU A 29 -24.69 -3.37 -13.94
N ILE A 30 -24.49 -2.62 -15.03
CA ILE A 30 -23.24 -1.87 -15.26
C ILE A 30 -23.06 -0.80 -14.18
N TYR A 31 -24.12 -0.07 -13.84
CA TYR A 31 -24.08 0.93 -12.77
C TYR A 31 -23.77 0.28 -11.42
N CYS A 32 -24.39 -0.87 -11.11
CA CYS A 32 -24.11 -1.62 -9.90
C CYS A 32 -22.65 -2.07 -9.84
N LEU A 33 -22.09 -2.55 -10.95
CA LEU A 33 -20.69 -2.93 -11.03
C LEU A 33 -19.76 -1.72 -10.82
N HIS A 34 -20.08 -0.56 -11.41
CA HIS A 34 -19.33 0.68 -11.16
C HIS A 34 -19.35 1.05 -9.67
N THR A 35 -20.53 1.06 -9.04
CA THR A 35 -20.63 1.36 -7.60
C THR A 35 -19.89 0.36 -6.72
N LEU A 36 -19.74 -0.89 -7.19
CA LEU A 36 -18.94 -1.91 -6.50
C LEU A 36 -17.44 -1.56 -6.55
N LEU A 37 -16.93 -1.06 -7.68
CA LEU A 37 -15.55 -0.56 -7.77
C LEU A 37 -15.31 0.60 -6.78
N ASP A 38 -16.25 1.55 -6.69
CA ASP A 38 -16.16 2.66 -5.74
C ASP A 38 -16.09 2.16 -4.28
N GLN A 39 -16.89 1.15 -3.94
CA GLN A 39 -16.85 0.51 -2.62
C GLN A 39 -15.50 -0.16 -2.33
N PHE A 40 -14.87 -0.76 -3.33
CA PHE A 40 -13.53 -1.33 -3.19
C PHE A 40 -12.46 -0.25 -2.98
N GLU A 41 -12.56 0.90 -3.64
CA GLU A 41 -11.66 2.04 -3.41
C GLU A 41 -11.75 2.51 -1.96
N LEU A 42 -12.97 2.70 -1.44
CA LEU A 42 -13.18 3.06 -0.03
C LEU A 42 -12.63 2.01 0.93
N HIS A 43 -12.74 0.73 0.59
CA HIS A 43 -12.17 -0.35 1.37
C HIS A 43 -10.64 -0.30 1.40
N LEU A 44 -10.00 -0.05 0.25
CA LEU A 44 -8.55 0.12 0.13
C LEU A 44 -8.07 1.31 0.97
N ASP A 45 -8.78 2.42 0.96
CA ASP A 45 -8.49 3.56 1.82
C ASP A 45 -8.50 3.19 3.31
N GLY A 46 -9.43 2.31 3.71
CA GLY A 46 -9.45 1.72 5.04
C GLY A 46 -8.19 0.89 5.35
N ILE A 47 -7.70 0.11 4.39
CA ILE A 47 -6.48 -0.69 4.52
C ILE A 47 -5.25 0.21 4.65
N ILE A 48 -5.12 1.25 3.81
CA ILE A 48 -4.01 2.21 3.87
C ILE A 48 -3.97 2.92 5.23
N LYS A 49 -5.14 3.34 5.74
CA LYS A 49 -5.24 3.93 7.08
C LYS A 49 -4.74 2.98 8.16
N LYS A 50 -5.07 1.68 8.08
CA LYS A 50 -4.58 0.66 9.02
C LYS A 50 -3.06 0.50 8.95
N TYR A 51 -2.46 0.46 7.75
CA TYR A 51 -1.00 0.39 7.63
C TYR A 51 -0.30 1.62 8.22
N LYS A 52 -0.84 2.82 7.99
CA LYS A 52 -0.33 4.06 8.61
C LYS A 52 -0.36 3.99 10.13
N ILE A 53 -1.47 3.53 10.71
CA ILE A 53 -1.58 3.33 12.16
C ILE A 53 -0.52 2.33 12.64
N MET A 54 -0.35 1.21 11.94
CA MET A 54 0.66 0.20 12.28
C MET A 54 2.09 0.76 12.24
N THR A 55 2.42 1.60 11.26
CA THR A 55 3.71 2.31 11.21
C THR A 55 3.90 3.22 12.42
N ILE A 56 2.89 4.01 12.79
CA ILE A 56 2.95 4.92 13.94
C ILE A 56 3.09 4.12 15.25
N THR A 57 2.35 3.03 15.41
CA THR A 57 2.45 2.15 16.59
C THR A 57 3.84 1.52 16.69
N LEU A 58 4.40 1.05 15.57
CA LEU A 58 5.75 0.49 15.55
C LEU A 58 6.81 1.54 15.90
N LEU A 59 6.68 2.74 15.34
CA LEU A 59 7.55 3.87 15.68
C LEU A 59 7.47 4.16 17.18
N LEU A 60 6.27 4.26 17.75
CA LEU A 60 6.09 4.52 19.18
C LEU A 60 6.68 3.39 20.04
N ALA A 61 6.49 2.13 19.63
CA ALA A 61 7.08 0.97 20.31
C ALA A 61 8.61 1.01 20.28
N THR A 62 9.22 1.40 19.17
CA THR A 62 10.68 1.54 19.07
C THR A 62 11.21 2.65 19.97
N VAL A 63 10.52 3.79 20.04
CA VAL A 63 10.87 4.90 20.94
C VAL A 63 10.73 4.47 22.41
N ALA A 64 9.63 3.79 22.77
CA ALA A 64 9.41 3.27 24.11
C ALA A 64 10.48 2.25 24.52
N ALA A 65 10.85 1.34 23.61
CA ALA A 65 11.91 0.36 23.83
C ALA A 65 13.29 1.02 24.00
N ILE A 66 13.60 2.06 23.21
CA ILE A 66 14.80 2.89 23.41
C ILE A 66 14.76 3.55 24.78
N GLY A 67 13.64 4.18 25.17
CA GLY A 67 13.49 4.81 26.49
C GLY A 67 13.69 3.81 27.63
N TYR A 68 13.13 2.61 27.52
CA TYR A 68 13.31 1.53 28.48
C TYR A 68 14.76 1.09 28.61
N SER A 69 15.53 1.06 27.51
CA SER A 69 16.97 0.73 27.53
C SER A 69 17.81 1.67 28.41
N PHE A 70 17.34 2.89 28.66
CA PHE A 70 17.99 3.86 29.54
C PHE A 70 17.53 3.80 31.00
N SER A 71 16.46 3.06 31.30
CA SER A 71 15.90 2.93 32.65
C SER A 71 16.90 2.38 33.68
N VAL A 72 16.60 2.64 34.96
CA VAL A 72 17.47 2.25 36.08
C VAL A 72 17.47 0.73 36.31
N GLU A 73 16.36 0.05 36.01
CA GLU A 73 16.19 -1.40 36.18
C GLU A 73 17.21 -2.21 35.36
N LEU A 74 17.54 -1.73 34.15
CA LEU A 74 18.52 -2.36 33.28
C LEU A 74 19.98 -2.15 33.71
N LYS A 75 20.26 -1.34 34.75
CA LYS A 75 21.63 -1.21 35.28
C LYS A 75 22.20 -2.54 35.78
N ALA A 76 21.34 -3.47 36.19
CA ALA A 76 21.75 -4.80 36.66
C ALA A 76 22.39 -5.65 35.55
N LEU A 77 22.05 -5.43 34.28
CA LEU A 77 22.41 -6.32 33.18
C LEU A 77 23.83 -6.12 32.61
N GLN A 78 24.61 -5.12 33.04
CA GLN A 78 25.96 -4.81 32.50
C GLN A 78 26.04 -4.71 30.96
N ILE A 79 24.91 -4.59 30.24
CA ILE A 79 24.87 -4.41 28.80
C ILE A 79 25.16 -2.95 28.46
N ASN A 80 25.94 -2.73 27.41
CA ASN A 80 26.14 -1.39 26.86
C ASN A 80 24.80 -0.84 26.33
N LYS A 81 24.24 0.15 27.03
CA LYS A 81 22.93 0.76 26.72
C LYS A 81 22.85 1.30 25.30
N LEU A 82 23.94 1.85 24.80
CA LEU A 82 23.98 2.43 23.46
C LEU A 82 23.96 1.35 22.38
N LEU A 83 24.61 0.21 22.61
CA LEU A 83 24.55 -0.93 21.71
C LEU A 83 23.12 -1.49 21.63
N LEU A 84 22.46 -1.65 22.79
CA LEU A 84 21.07 -2.12 22.85
C LEU A 84 20.11 -1.17 22.13
N SER A 85 20.22 0.14 22.40
CA SER A 85 19.42 1.17 21.72
C SER A 85 19.65 1.16 20.19
N SER A 86 20.89 1.00 19.75
CA SER A 86 21.23 0.92 18.33
C SER A 86 20.60 -0.30 17.66
N LEU A 87 20.58 -1.46 18.33
CA LEU A 87 19.91 -2.66 17.83
C LEU A 87 18.39 -2.46 17.72
N ILE A 88 17.77 -1.89 18.76
CA ILE A 88 16.33 -1.59 18.74
C ILE A 88 15.99 -0.65 17.58
N CYS A 89 16.80 0.40 17.38
CA CYS A 89 16.64 1.34 16.28
C CYS A 89 16.76 0.63 14.92
N PHE A 90 17.77 -0.21 14.75
CA PHE A 90 17.97 -0.98 13.52
C PHE A 90 16.77 -1.88 13.18
N PHE A 91 16.26 -2.65 14.15
CA PHE A 91 15.07 -3.48 13.94
C PHE A 91 13.81 -2.64 13.71
N GLY A 92 13.69 -1.49 14.38
CA GLY A 92 12.62 -0.53 14.15
C GLY A 92 12.59 -0.01 12.72
N ILE A 93 13.75 0.36 12.18
CA ILE A 93 13.91 0.80 10.78
C ILE A 93 13.50 -0.31 9.82
N ILE A 94 13.99 -1.54 10.02
CA ILE A 94 13.62 -2.68 9.16
C ILE A 94 12.11 -2.90 9.17
N GLY A 95 11.48 -2.86 10.35
CA GLY A 95 10.04 -3.05 10.46
C GLY A 95 9.24 -1.94 9.78
N ILE A 96 9.61 -0.68 9.97
CA ILE A 96 8.96 0.47 9.32
C ILE A 96 9.11 0.38 7.80
N THR A 97 10.31 0.13 7.30
CA THR A 97 10.58 -0.02 5.86
C THR A 97 9.82 -1.19 5.26
N SER A 98 9.67 -2.30 6.00
CA SER A 98 8.88 -3.45 5.57
C SER A 98 7.40 -3.09 5.43
N ILE A 99 6.83 -2.36 6.40
CA ILE A 99 5.44 -1.89 6.33
C ILE A 99 5.24 -0.97 5.13
N TRP A 100 6.15 -0.03 4.89
CA TRP A 100 6.09 0.84 3.71
C TRP A 100 6.18 0.08 2.40
N TYR A 101 7.04 -0.93 2.33
CA TYR A 101 7.13 -1.78 1.15
C TYR A 101 5.82 -2.52 0.87
N VAL A 102 5.15 -3.02 1.91
CA VAL A 102 3.83 -3.65 1.80
C VAL A 102 2.78 -2.64 1.37
N ASP A 103 2.75 -1.47 2.01
CA ASP A 103 1.78 -0.39 1.71
C ASP A 103 1.86 0.01 0.23
N ILE A 104 3.07 0.27 -0.27
CA ILE A 104 3.31 0.62 -1.67
C ILE A 104 2.89 -0.53 -2.61
N ASN A 105 3.23 -1.78 -2.28
CA ASN A 105 2.87 -2.94 -3.12
C ASN A 105 1.37 -3.17 -3.21
N VAL A 106 0.69 -3.13 -2.07
CA VAL A 106 -0.75 -3.33 -1.99
C VAL A 106 -1.45 -2.18 -2.68
N TYR A 107 -1.07 -0.94 -2.36
CA TYR A 107 -1.66 0.25 -2.96
C TYR A 107 -1.54 0.21 -4.48
N HIS A 108 -0.34 0.02 -5.04
CA HIS A 108 -0.18 0.08 -6.49
C HIS A 108 -0.82 -1.07 -7.24
N LYS A 109 -0.77 -2.30 -6.70
CA LYS A 109 -1.39 -3.44 -7.37
C LYS A 109 -2.90 -3.33 -7.43
N PHE A 110 -3.53 -2.98 -6.30
CA PHE A 110 -4.98 -2.89 -6.23
C PHE A 110 -5.50 -1.63 -6.92
N TRP A 111 -4.93 -0.47 -6.59
CA TRP A 111 -5.37 0.79 -7.18
C TRP A 111 -5.18 0.79 -8.69
N GLY A 112 -4.04 0.27 -9.19
CA GLY A 112 -3.83 0.09 -10.62
C GLY A 112 -4.91 -0.78 -11.25
N ALA A 113 -5.19 -1.97 -10.70
CA ALA A 113 -6.20 -2.88 -11.25
C ALA A 113 -7.61 -2.26 -11.30
N PHE A 114 -8.06 -1.60 -10.23
CA PHE A 114 -9.39 -0.98 -10.18
C PHE A 114 -9.49 0.23 -11.10
N PHE A 115 -8.48 1.09 -11.09
CA PHE A 115 -8.43 2.26 -11.96
C PHE A 115 -8.50 1.85 -13.45
N ILE A 116 -7.75 0.82 -13.84
CA ILE A 116 -7.77 0.27 -15.19
C ILE A 116 -9.16 -0.20 -15.58
N GLU A 117 -9.82 -0.97 -14.70
CA GLU A 117 -11.12 -1.54 -15.01
C GLU A 117 -12.20 -0.46 -15.06
N SER A 118 -12.14 0.55 -14.18
CA SER A 118 -13.03 1.73 -14.23
C SER A 118 -12.92 2.45 -15.57
N VAL A 119 -11.68 2.80 -15.97
CA VAL A 119 -11.41 3.49 -17.24
C VAL A 119 -11.88 2.65 -18.43
N LYS A 120 -11.69 1.32 -18.41
CA LYS A 120 -12.19 0.42 -19.46
C LYS A 120 -13.71 0.40 -19.52
N MET A 121 -14.39 0.40 -18.36
CA MET A 121 -15.85 0.45 -18.29
C MET A 121 -16.39 1.78 -18.82
N GLU A 122 -15.80 2.91 -18.42
CA GLU A 122 -16.18 4.26 -18.89
C GLU A 122 -16.02 4.41 -20.40
N LYS A 123 -14.86 4.00 -20.95
CA LYS A 123 -14.62 4.01 -22.41
C LYS A 123 -15.63 3.16 -23.17
N LYS A 124 -16.12 2.08 -22.57
CA LYS A 124 -17.09 1.17 -23.19
C LYS A 124 -18.54 1.66 -23.06
N PHE A 125 -18.84 2.43 -22.02
CA PHE A 125 -20.20 2.84 -21.66
C PHE A 125 -20.28 4.35 -21.40
N HIS A 126 -20.52 5.13 -22.45
CA HIS A 126 -20.59 6.60 -22.43
C HIS A 126 -21.62 7.23 -21.46
N PHE A 127 -22.56 6.44 -20.91
CA PHE A 127 -23.52 6.94 -19.95
C PHE A 127 -22.98 6.98 -18.52
N LEU A 128 -21.83 6.35 -18.26
CA LEU A 128 -21.12 6.49 -16.99
C LEU A 128 -20.52 7.90 -16.91
N ILE A 129 -20.41 8.44 -15.70
CA ILE A 129 -19.77 9.73 -15.46
C ILE A 129 -18.31 9.62 -15.89
N ASP A 130 -17.90 10.49 -16.79
CA ASP A 130 -16.52 10.58 -17.25
C ASP A 130 -15.66 11.08 -16.07
N ILE A 131 -14.84 10.19 -15.51
CA ILE A 131 -13.84 10.59 -14.51
C ILE A 131 -12.77 11.31 -15.31
N GLY A 132 -12.85 12.65 -15.33
CA GLY A 132 -12.16 13.54 -16.28
C GLY A 132 -10.71 13.18 -16.63
N ASP A 133 -10.30 13.59 -17.84
CA ASP A 133 -8.99 13.34 -18.49
C ASP A 133 -8.15 12.25 -17.81
N VAL A 134 -8.41 11.00 -18.18
CA VAL A 134 -7.64 9.80 -17.77
C VAL A 134 -6.12 10.02 -17.85
N SER A 135 -5.66 10.88 -18.77
CA SER A 135 -4.26 11.29 -18.85
C SER A 135 -3.77 12.10 -17.64
N GLU A 136 -4.56 13.05 -17.15
CA GLU A 136 -4.21 13.88 -16.00
C GLU A 136 -4.16 13.03 -14.72
N SER A 137 -5.11 12.10 -14.55
CA SER A 137 -5.11 11.18 -13.43
C SER A 137 -3.91 10.21 -13.49
N LEU A 138 -3.56 9.66 -14.65
CA LEU A 138 -2.36 8.82 -14.82
C LEU A 138 -1.05 9.58 -14.54
N ASP A 139 -0.93 10.81 -15.00
CA ASP A 139 0.25 11.65 -14.76
C ASP A 139 0.38 12.01 -13.28
N SER A 140 -0.73 12.31 -12.60
CA SER A 140 -0.75 12.54 -11.15
C SER A 140 -0.30 11.31 -10.35
N VAL A 141 -0.67 10.11 -10.82
CA VAL A 141 -0.29 8.83 -10.20
C VAL A 141 1.18 8.54 -10.41
N ARG A 142 1.68 8.74 -11.64
CA ARG A 142 3.11 8.64 -11.95
C ARG A 142 3.92 9.59 -11.08
N ALA A 143 3.50 10.85 -10.97
CA ALA A 143 4.15 11.83 -10.11
C ALA A 143 4.14 11.39 -8.64
N ARG A 144 3.03 10.83 -8.16
CA ARG A 144 2.91 10.30 -6.79
C ARG A 144 3.80 9.09 -6.55
N ILE A 145 3.91 8.15 -7.51
CA ILE A 145 4.81 6.99 -7.42
C ILE A 145 6.26 7.44 -7.28
N TYR A 146 6.70 8.37 -8.14
CA TYR A 146 8.05 8.90 -8.08
C TYR A 146 8.30 9.73 -6.83
N GLY A 147 7.36 10.59 -6.46
CA GLY A 147 7.44 11.44 -5.28
C GLY A 147 7.53 10.61 -4.00
N ASN A 148 6.59 9.70 -3.79
CA ASN A 148 6.57 8.84 -2.61
C ASN A 148 7.77 7.89 -2.61
N GLY A 149 8.09 7.25 -3.74
CA GLY A 149 9.25 6.37 -3.86
C GLY A 149 10.56 7.07 -3.49
N ASN A 150 10.79 8.27 -4.02
CA ASN A 150 11.98 9.07 -3.69
C ASN A 150 12.00 9.51 -2.22
N PHE A 151 10.84 9.89 -1.66
CA PHE A 151 10.73 10.23 -0.25
C PHE A 151 11.14 9.06 0.66
N TYR A 152 10.68 7.84 0.37
CA TYR A 152 11.06 6.65 1.14
C TYR A 152 12.53 6.29 1.01
N ILE A 153 13.11 6.42 -0.20
CA ILE A 153 14.55 6.23 -0.42
C ILE A 153 15.34 7.24 0.42
N PHE A 154 14.95 8.51 0.37
CA PHE A 154 15.60 9.58 1.13
C PHE A 154 15.57 9.31 2.64
N LEU A 155 14.41 8.91 3.16
CA LEU A 155 14.23 8.63 4.58
C LEU A 155 15.06 7.41 5.03
N ASN A 156 15.12 6.35 4.21
CA ASN A 156 15.99 5.20 4.47
C ASN A 156 17.48 5.56 4.46
N ILE A 157 17.92 6.41 3.53
CA ILE A 157 19.32 6.88 3.48
C ILE A 157 19.66 7.64 4.76
N ILE A 158 18.81 8.57 5.19
CA ILE A 158 19.01 9.31 6.44
C ILE A 158 19.16 8.34 7.61
N LEU A 159 18.28 7.35 7.73
CA LEU A 159 18.31 6.36 8.80
C LEU A 159 19.57 5.49 8.78
N LEU A 160 20.04 5.07 7.60
CA LEU A 160 21.27 4.30 7.47
C LEU A 160 22.52 5.13 7.78
N VAL A 161 22.54 6.40 7.37
CA VAL A 161 23.64 7.32 7.67
C VAL A 161 23.72 7.62 9.16
N THR A 162 22.59 7.92 9.81
CA THR A 162 22.58 8.15 11.26
C THR A 162 23.03 6.93 12.04
N LEU A 163 22.59 5.72 11.64
CA LEU A 163 23.08 4.47 12.21
C LEU A 163 24.59 4.30 12.04
N GLY A 164 25.14 4.61 10.85
CA GLY A 164 26.57 4.54 10.58
C GLY A 164 27.39 5.50 11.44
N ILE A 165 26.91 6.73 11.61
CA ILE A 165 27.54 7.71 12.50
C ILE A 165 27.55 7.17 13.93
N VAL A 166 26.42 6.68 14.45
CA VAL A 166 26.34 6.12 15.80
C VAL A 166 27.30 4.94 15.98
N LEU A 167 27.31 3.98 15.07
CA LEU A 167 28.21 2.83 15.13
C LEU A 167 29.69 3.23 15.05
N SER A 168 30.02 4.29 14.30
CA SER A 168 31.39 4.79 14.18
C SER A 168 31.94 5.35 15.50
N PHE A 169 31.08 5.82 16.41
CA PHE A 169 31.49 6.28 17.75
C PHE A 169 31.88 5.12 18.67
N PHE A 170 31.35 3.92 18.47
CA PHE A 170 31.65 2.74 19.30
C PHE A 170 32.89 1.97 18.86
N SER A 171 33.30 2.15 17.61
CA SER A 171 34.43 1.42 17.08
C SER A 171 35.73 2.15 17.44
N GLU A 172 36.55 1.56 18.32
CA GLU A 172 37.87 2.14 18.65
C GLU A 172 38.87 2.03 17.48
N LEU A 173 38.67 1.03 16.62
CA LEU A 173 39.56 0.73 15.50
C LEU A 173 39.11 1.44 14.22
N ASN A 174 40.00 2.26 13.65
CA ASN A 174 39.74 2.98 12.39
C ASN A 174 39.34 2.03 11.24
N LEU A 175 39.92 0.82 11.18
CA LEU A 175 39.60 -0.18 10.15
C LEU A 175 38.14 -0.61 10.21
N PHE A 176 37.60 -0.84 11.41
CA PHE A 176 36.21 -1.26 11.59
C PHE A 176 35.22 -0.16 11.18
N LYS A 177 35.54 1.12 11.44
CA LYS A 177 34.73 2.26 10.96
C LYS A 177 34.60 2.24 9.44
N VAL A 178 35.73 2.06 8.74
CA VAL A 178 35.75 2.00 7.26
C VAL A 178 34.87 0.85 6.75
N VAL A 179 34.99 -0.34 7.34
CA VAL A 179 34.19 -1.51 6.96
C VAL A 179 32.69 -1.25 7.16
N ILE A 180 32.30 -0.65 8.29
CA ILE A 180 30.89 -0.30 8.58
C ILE A 180 30.34 0.67 7.52
N PHE A 181 31.11 1.72 7.17
CA PHE A 181 30.69 2.66 6.12
C PHE A 181 30.58 2.01 4.74
N ILE A 182 31.47 1.08 4.40
CA ILE A 182 31.38 0.33 3.14
C ILE A 182 30.11 -0.51 3.10
N ILE A 183 29.82 -1.27 4.16
CA ILE A 183 28.61 -2.12 4.25
C ILE A 183 27.35 -1.27 4.16
N LEU A 184 27.28 -0.15 4.88
CA LEU A 184 26.16 0.78 4.82
C LEU A 184 26.01 1.42 3.43
N GLY A 185 27.12 1.77 2.79
CA GLY A 185 27.13 2.25 1.41
C GLY A 185 26.54 1.24 0.43
N ILE A 186 26.93 -0.03 0.55
CA ILE A 186 26.38 -1.13 -0.25
C ILE A 186 24.88 -1.29 0.01
N LEU A 187 24.44 -1.28 1.27
CA LEU A 187 23.02 -1.35 1.64
C LEU A 187 22.20 -0.18 1.07
N CYS A 188 22.73 1.05 1.11
CA CYS A 188 22.11 2.21 0.46
C CYS A 188 21.97 1.99 -1.05
N VAL A 189 23.02 1.53 -1.73
CA VAL A 189 22.95 1.26 -3.18
C VAL A 189 21.92 0.16 -3.49
N VAL A 190 21.90 -0.93 -2.72
CA VAL A 190 20.95 -2.03 -2.90
C VAL A 190 19.53 -1.54 -2.72
N THR A 191 19.23 -0.79 -1.66
CA THR A 191 17.88 -0.25 -1.42
C THR A 191 17.43 0.70 -2.54
N ILE A 192 18.31 1.59 -3.01
CA ILE A 192 18.04 2.46 -4.16
C ILE A 192 17.75 1.64 -5.42
N VAL A 193 18.57 0.63 -5.74
CA VAL A 193 18.41 -0.18 -6.94
C VAL A 193 17.12 -1.00 -6.90
N VAL A 194 16.82 -1.64 -5.78
CA VAL A 194 15.59 -2.42 -5.59
C VAL A 194 14.37 -1.52 -5.76
N MET A 195 14.37 -0.35 -5.13
CA MET A 195 13.24 0.57 -5.19
C MET A 195 13.07 1.18 -6.60
N ARG A 196 14.16 1.52 -7.28
CA ARG A 196 14.10 1.99 -8.68
C ARG A 196 13.60 0.92 -9.65
N ARG A 197 14.06 -0.32 -9.51
CA ARG A 197 13.56 -1.46 -10.32
C ARG A 197 12.07 -1.66 -10.09
N PHE A 198 11.64 -1.54 -8.84
CA PHE A 198 10.25 -1.64 -8.47
C PHE A 198 9.39 -0.54 -9.09
N CYS A 199 9.76 0.74 -8.93
CA CYS A 199 9.05 1.86 -9.56
C CYS A 199 9.01 1.71 -11.09
N LYS A 200 10.13 1.31 -11.72
CA LYS A 200 10.18 1.08 -13.17
C LYS A 200 9.21 -0.01 -13.62
N LYS A 201 9.10 -1.11 -12.87
CA LYS A 201 8.15 -2.19 -13.19
C LYS A 201 6.71 -1.69 -13.17
N ILE A 202 6.34 -0.86 -12.19
CA ILE A 202 4.99 -0.28 -12.10
C ILE A 202 4.75 0.68 -13.27
N LEU A 203 5.73 1.52 -13.59
CA LEU A 203 5.59 2.48 -14.68
C LEU A 203 5.42 1.82 -16.04
N ASN A 204 6.15 0.74 -16.29
CA ASN A 204 5.98 -0.06 -17.50
C ASN A 204 4.55 -0.61 -17.60
N GLN A 205 3.98 -1.09 -16.49
CA GLN A 205 2.59 -1.54 -16.46
C GLN A 205 1.61 -0.40 -16.76
N LEU A 206 1.87 0.81 -16.24
CA LEU A 206 1.08 2.01 -16.55
C LEU A 206 1.18 2.43 -18.02
N ASP A 207 2.37 2.32 -18.62
CA ASP A 207 2.59 2.66 -20.04
C ASP A 207 1.89 1.66 -20.98
N GLU A 208 1.87 0.37 -20.64
CA GLU A 208 1.12 -0.66 -21.38
C GLU A 208 -0.40 -0.39 -21.43
N LEU A 209 -0.93 0.41 -20.50
CA LEU A 209 -2.36 0.74 -20.42
C LEU A 209 -2.71 2.02 -21.17
N ARG A 210 -1.70 2.82 -21.52
CA ARG A 210 -1.88 4.07 -22.27
C ARG A 210 -1.97 3.81 -23.79
N GLY A 211 -1.27 2.78 -24.29
CA GLY A 211 -1.27 2.38 -25.69
C GLY A 211 -2.48 1.51 -26.05
#